data_AF-A0A1S9ZW48-F1
#
_entry.id   AF-A0A1S9ZW48-F1
#
_cell.length_a   1.000
_cell.length_b   1.000
_cell.length_c   1.000
_cell.angle_alpha   90.00
_cell.angle_beta   90.00
_cell.angle_gamma   90.00
#
_symmetry.space_group_name_H-M   'P 1'
#
loop_
_entity.id
_entity.type
_entity.pdbx_description
1 polymer ?
#
loop_
_entity_poly.entity_id
_entity_poly.type
_entity_poly.pdbx_seq_one_letter_code
_entity_poly.pdbx_strand_id
1 'polypeptide(L)'
;MADTDNIPTPQTPPPWASLSSKEEKQWGELDTIKLNNDKGWLKAYGHVVIVVTYIIASIFIVAFLILAFHYLAPNSWTWLDQSQINKIQSMLFSGSMGAIFINTMRTQLSKAI
;
A
#
# COMPACT_ATOMS: atom_id res chain seq x y z
N MET A 1 11.20 13.87 69.40
CA MET A 1 10.10 14.04 68.44
C MET A 1 10.41 15.33 67.70
N ALA A 2 11.15 15.22 66.60
CA ALA A 2 11.67 16.39 65.88
C ALA A 2 10.63 16.83 64.84
N ASP A 3 10.28 18.10 64.93
CA ASP A 3 9.32 18.84 64.12
C ASP A 3 9.80 18.89 62.65
N THR A 4 9.10 18.20 61.75
CA THR A 4 9.45 18.08 60.33
C THR A 4 8.62 19.01 59.42
N ASP A 5 7.84 19.94 59.97
CA ASP A 5 6.80 20.64 59.23
C ASP A 5 7.15 22.06 58.77
N ASN A 6 8.40 22.36 58.42
CA ASN A 6 8.73 23.65 57.80
C ASN A 6 9.89 23.55 56.80
N ILE A 7 9.61 23.02 55.60
CA ILE A 7 10.45 23.29 54.42
C ILE A 7 9.89 24.56 53.78
N PRO A 8 10.65 25.68 53.73
CA PRO A 8 10.20 26.88 53.02
C PRO A 8 10.05 26.54 51.54
N THR A 9 8.81 26.58 51.04
CA THR A 9 8.58 26.50 49.60
C THR A 9 9.18 27.74 48.94
N PRO A 10 10.00 27.59 47.88
CA PRO A 10 10.47 28.73 47.11
C PRO A 10 9.25 29.50 46.56
N GLN A 11 9.04 30.74 47.00
CA GLN A 11 7.87 31.54 46.61
C GLN A 11 7.92 32.00 45.14
N THR A 12 9.07 31.85 44.48
CA THR A 12 9.25 32.17 43.06
C THR A 12 9.81 30.97 42.32
N PRO A 13 9.14 30.52 41.24
CA PRO A 13 9.66 29.42 40.44
C PRO A 13 11.00 29.80 39.81
N PRO A 14 11.91 28.82 39.60
CA PRO A 14 13.21 29.08 39.03
C PRO A 14 13.09 29.62 37.60
N PRO A 15 14.06 30.41 37.11
CA PRO A 15 13.95 31.13 35.83
C PRO A 15 13.68 30.21 34.63
N TRP A 16 14.16 28.96 34.68
CA TRP A 16 13.92 27.96 33.63
C TRP A 16 12.50 27.39 33.63
N ALA A 17 11.72 27.48 34.72
CA ALA A 17 10.34 26.99 34.75
C ALA A 17 9.42 27.79 33.82
N SER A 18 9.74 29.06 33.58
CA SER A 18 9.02 29.89 32.59
C SER A 18 9.26 29.43 31.13
N LEU A 19 10.31 28.64 30.88
CA LEU A 19 10.61 28.07 29.57
C LEU A 19 9.73 26.85 29.29
N SER A 20 9.40 26.04 30.30
CA SER A 20 8.58 24.84 30.09
C SER A 20 7.16 25.18 29.64
N SER A 21 6.56 26.26 30.17
CA SER A 21 5.23 26.72 29.72
C SER A 21 5.22 27.29 28.29
N LYS A 22 6.38 27.74 27.79
CA LYS A 22 6.53 28.14 26.38
C LYS A 22 6.69 26.91 25.48
N GLU A 23 7.46 25.93 25.96
CA GLU A 23 7.65 24.64 25.30
C GLU A 23 6.33 23.88 25.14
N GLU A 24 5.50 23.83 26.19
CA GLU A 24 4.19 23.15 26.22
C GLU A 24 3.22 23.66 25.13
N LYS A 25 3.27 24.95 24.81
CA LYS A 25 2.50 25.53 23.69
C LYS A 25 3.06 25.13 22.33
N GLN A 26 4.37 24.96 22.24
CA GLN A 26 5.10 24.62 21.02
C GLN A 26 4.91 23.14 20.64
N TRP A 27 4.74 22.26 21.64
CA TRP A 27 4.44 20.83 21.45
C TRP A 27 3.12 20.60 20.70
N GLY A 28 2.06 21.36 21.01
CA GLY A 28 0.78 21.25 20.29
C GLY A 28 0.86 21.67 18.82
N GLU A 29 1.72 22.63 18.49
CA GLU A 29 1.96 23.04 17.10
C GLU A 29 2.72 21.96 16.33
N LEU A 30 3.74 21.35 16.95
CA LEU A 30 4.51 20.24 16.37
C LEU A 30 3.62 19.02 16.06
N ASP A 31 2.66 18.71 16.94
CA ASP A 31 1.71 17.62 16.71
C ASP A 31 0.82 17.88 15.48
N THR A 32 0.40 19.13 15.26
CA THR A 32 -0.40 19.49 14.08
C THR A 32 0.41 19.41 12.79
N ILE A 33 1.69 19.78 12.84
CA ILE A 33 2.62 19.68 11.71
C ILE A 33 2.87 18.21 11.36
N LYS A 34 3.12 17.36 12.37
CA LYS A 34 3.30 15.92 12.18
C LYS A 34 2.07 15.28 11.56
N LEU A 35 0.88 15.57 12.10
CA LEU A 35 -0.37 15.02 11.60
C LEU A 35 -0.67 15.44 10.16
N ASN A 36 -0.35 16.68 9.79
CA ASN A 36 -0.47 17.15 8.41
C ASN A 36 0.53 16.50 7.47
N ASN A 37 1.77 16.29 7.92
CA ASN A 37 2.80 15.58 7.15
C ASN A 37 2.40 14.12 6.92
N ASP A 38 1.93 13.42 7.96
CA ASP A 38 1.48 12.03 7.87
C ASP A 38 0.30 11.88 6.90
N LYS A 39 -0.66 12.82 6.93
CA LYS A 39 -1.75 12.87 5.96
C LYS A 39 -1.26 13.10 4.53
N GLY A 40 -0.30 14.00 4.35
CA GLY A 40 0.31 14.29 3.05
C GLY A 40 1.04 13.06 2.49
N TRP A 41 1.83 12.41 3.34
CA TRP A 41 2.57 11.21 3.01
C TRP A 41 1.63 10.05 2.64
N LEU A 42 0.55 9.85 3.40
CA LEU A 42 -0.41 8.79 3.11
C LEU A 42 -1.16 9.01 1.78
N LYS A 43 -1.50 10.26 1.48
CA LYS A 43 -2.11 10.62 0.19
C LYS A 43 -1.14 10.39 -0.98
N ALA A 44 0.12 10.79 -0.82
CA ALA A 44 1.15 10.58 -1.83
C ALA A 44 1.39 9.09 -2.07
N TYR A 45 1.52 8.31 -1.00
CA TYR A 45 1.66 6.86 -1.06
C TYR A 45 0.47 6.21 -1.77
N GLY A 46 -0.76 6.55 -1.37
CA GLY A 46 -1.96 6.04 -2.02
C GLY A 46 -2.01 6.37 -3.51
N HIS A 47 -1.62 7.59 -3.89
CA HIS A 47 -1.57 7.98 -5.29
C HIS A 47 -0.53 7.16 -6.09
N VAL A 48 0.67 6.95 -5.55
CA VAL A 48 1.70 6.11 -6.17
C VAL A 48 1.20 4.68 -6.37
N VAL A 49 0.58 4.09 -5.36
CA VAL A 49 0.02 2.73 -5.45
C VAL A 49 -1.05 2.64 -6.54
N ILE A 50 -1.94 3.64 -6.64
CA ILE A 50 -2.97 3.68 -7.68
C ILE A 50 -2.33 3.75 -9.06
N VAL A 51 -1.35 4.64 -9.27
CA VAL A 51 -0.67 4.80 -10.56
C VAL A 51 0.05 3.51 -10.97
N VAL A 52 0.80 2.90 -10.05
CA VAL A 52 1.48 1.61 -10.30
C VAL A 52 0.47 0.51 -10.64
N THR A 53 -0.64 0.47 -9.93
CA THR A 53 -1.73 -0.50 -10.18
C THR A 53 -2.29 -0.32 -11.59
N TYR A 54 -2.54 0.91 -12.03
CA TYR A 54 -3.02 1.18 -13.39
C TYR A 54 -2.00 0.78 -14.47
N ILE A 55 -0.71 1.05 -14.23
CA ILE A 55 0.35 0.63 -15.16
C ILE A 55 0.35 -0.90 -15.30
N ILE A 56 0.36 -1.63 -14.18
CA ILE A 56 0.33 -3.10 -14.19
C ILE A 56 -0.94 -3.59 -14.89
N ALA A 57 -2.11 -3.08 -14.51
CA ALA A 57 -3.39 -3.45 -15.13
C ALA A 57 -3.40 -3.22 -16.64
N SER A 58 -2.85 -2.10 -17.11
CA SER A 58 -2.75 -1.80 -18.55
C SER A 58 -1.88 -2.83 -19.30
N ILE A 59 -0.75 -3.24 -18.72
CA ILE A 59 0.13 -4.28 -19.30
C ILE A 59 -0.62 -5.61 -19.40
N PHE A 60 -1.35 -5.98 -18.35
CA PHE A 60 -2.19 -7.19 -18.33
C PHE A 60 -3.28 -7.14 -19.40
N ILE A 61 -3.98 -6.01 -19.54
CA ILE A 61 -5.03 -5.84 -20.57
C ILE A 61 -4.43 -5.97 -21.97
N VAL A 62 -3.30 -5.31 -22.24
CA VAL A 62 -2.64 -5.39 -23.56
C VAL A 62 -2.20 -6.82 -23.85
N ALA A 63 -1.57 -7.50 -22.89
CA ALA A 63 -1.17 -8.90 -23.05
C ALA A 63 -2.36 -9.82 -23.29
N PHE A 64 -3.48 -9.59 -22.59
CA PHE A 64 -4.72 -10.34 -22.79
C PHE A 64 -5.34 -10.08 -24.17
N LEU A 65 -5.35 -8.83 -24.65
CA LEU A 65 -5.84 -8.48 -25.98
C LEU A 65 -5.00 -9.12 -27.08
N ILE A 66 -3.67 -9.13 -26.94
CA ILE A 66 -2.77 -9.81 -27.88
C ILE A 66 -3.10 -11.30 -27.93
N LEU A 67 -3.29 -11.93 -26.77
CA LEU A 67 -3.67 -13.34 -26.68
C LEU A 67 -5.05 -13.61 -27.30
N ALA A 68 -6.04 -12.80 -26.97
CA ALA A 68 -7.39 -12.92 -27.52
C ALA A 68 -7.39 -12.75 -29.04
N PHE A 69 -6.66 -11.75 -29.55
CA PHE A 69 -6.51 -11.53 -30.98
C PHE A 69 -5.84 -12.72 -31.66
N HIS A 70 -4.80 -13.30 -31.05
CA HIS A 70 -4.14 -14.50 -31.59
C HIS A 70 -5.11 -15.69 -31.72
N TYR A 71 -6.00 -15.90 -30.74
CA TYR A 71 -7.00 -16.97 -30.81
C TYR A 71 -8.15 -16.70 -31.79
N LEU A 72 -8.47 -15.42 -32.04
CA LEU A 72 -9.54 -15.01 -32.96
C LEU A 72 -9.07 -14.87 -34.42
N ALA A 73 -7.79 -14.59 -34.64
CA ALA A 73 -7.24 -14.37 -35.97
C ALA A 73 -7.05 -15.69 -36.74
N PRO A 74 -7.29 -15.70 -38.06
CA PRO A 74 -6.99 -16.86 -38.89
C PRO A 74 -5.49 -17.20 -38.83
N ASN A 75 -5.15 -18.50 -38.93
CA ASN A 75 -3.78 -19.05 -38.81
C ASN A 75 -2.70 -18.41 -39.72
N SER A 76 -3.10 -17.58 -40.67
CA SER A 76 -2.20 -16.81 -41.54
C SER A 76 -1.75 -15.47 -40.92
N TRP A 77 -2.37 -15.01 -39.83
CA TRP A 77 -2.07 -13.76 -39.12
C TRP A 77 -1.46 -13.99 -37.73
N THR A 78 -1.27 -15.24 -37.35
CA THR A 78 -0.61 -15.62 -36.11
C THR A 78 0.90 -15.42 -36.25
N TRP A 79 1.41 -14.23 -35.90
CA TRP A 79 2.84 -13.94 -35.94
C TRP A 79 3.61 -14.43 -34.69
N LEU A 80 2.91 -14.62 -33.57
CA LEU A 80 3.51 -15.07 -32.32
C LEU A 80 3.79 -16.57 -32.34
N ASP A 81 5.02 -16.94 -32.03
CA ASP A 81 5.43 -18.34 -31.83
C ASP A 81 4.84 -18.93 -30.54
N GLN A 82 4.61 -20.24 -30.53
CA GLN A 82 4.02 -20.95 -29.39
C GLN A 82 4.84 -20.77 -28.10
N SER A 83 6.17 -20.66 -28.22
CA SER A 83 7.06 -20.37 -27.08
C SER A 83 6.78 -19.00 -26.45
N GLN A 84 6.44 -18.00 -27.26
CA GLN A 84 6.13 -16.64 -26.78
C GLN A 84 4.76 -16.60 -26.11
N ILE A 85 3.79 -17.33 -26.66
CA ILE A 85 2.44 -17.47 -26.07
C ILE A 85 2.52 -18.12 -24.69
N ASN A 86 3.28 -19.23 -24.57
CA ASN A 86 3.44 -19.93 -23.30
C ASN A 86 4.08 -19.03 -22.24
N LYS A 87 5.00 -18.14 -22.62
CA LYS A 87 5.58 -17.15 -21.71
C LYS A 87 4.57 -16.08 -21.28
N ILE A 88 3.77 -15.56 -22.21
CA ILE A 88 2.72 -14.58 -21.90
C ILE A 88 1.66 -15.21 -20.99
N GLN A 89 1.21 -16.42 -21.28
CA GLN A 89 0.27 -17.16 -20.44
C GLN A 89 0.85 -17.45 -19.06
N SER A 90 2.09 -17.94 -18.98
CA SER A 90 2.76 -18.15 -17.70
C SER A 90 2.81 -16.85 -16.90
N MET A 91 3.19 -15.73 -17.52
CA MET A 91 3.23 -14.42 -16.87
C MET A 91 1.85 -13.92 -16.42
N LEU A 92 0.81 -14.10 -17.25
CA LEU A 92 -0.57 -13.72 -16.92
C LEU A 92 -1.14 -14.57 -15.77
N PHE A 93 -0.72 -15.84 -15.65
CA PHE A 93 -1.24 -16.79 -14.68
C PHE A 93 -0.35 -17.04 -13.45
N SER A 94 0.91 -16.56 -13.39
CA SER A 94 1.89 -16.94 -12.36
C SER A 94 1.75 -16.25 -10.99
N GLY A 95 0.66 -15.54 -10.70
CA GLY A 95 0.55 -14.75 -9.46
C GLY A 95 -0.75 -14.95 -8.70
N SER A 96 -1.88 -14.57 -9.31
CA SER A 96 -3.18 -14.48 -8.61
C SER A 96 -4.28 -15.29 -9.29
N MET A 97 -4.30 -15.35 -10.63
CA MET A 97 -5.28 -16.15 -11.37
C MET A 97 -5.12 -17.65 -11.15
N GLY A 98 -3.90 -18.17 -10.99
CA GLY A 98 -3.67 -19.59 -10.69
C GLY A 98 -4.43 -20.04 -9.43
N ALA A 99 -4.43 -19.24 -8.36
CA ALA A 99 -5.15 -19.57 -7.13
C ALA A 99 -6.68 -19.59 -7.32
N ILE A 100 -7.23 -18.62 -8.05
CA ILE A 100 -8.68 -18.53 -8.34
C ILE A 100 -9.10 -19.67 -9.29
N PHE A 101 -8.28 -19.97 -10.30
CA PHE A 101 -8.55 -21.03 -11.27
C PHE A 101 -8.51 -22.40 -10.61
N ILE A 102 -7.52 -22.68 -9.74
CA ILE A 102 -7.46 -23.91 -8.96
C ILE A 102 -8.68 -24.04 -8.05
N ASN A 103 -9.11 -22.97 -7.37
CA ASN A 103 -10.30 -23.00 -6.52
C ASN A 103 -11.58 -23.27 -7.32
N THR A 104 -11.70 -22.67 -8.51
CA THR A 104 -12.85 -22.87 -9.40
C THR A 104 -12.85 -24.28 -10.00
N MET A 105 -11.70 -24.80 -10.44
CA MET A 105 -11.58 -26.17 -10.93
C MET A 105 -11.90 -27.20 -9.84
N ARG A 106 -11.42 -27.00 -8.60
CA ARG A 106 -11.81 -27.85 -7.46
C ARG A 106 -13.32 -27.88 -7.25
N THR A 107 -13.97 -26.72 -7.35
CA THR A 107 -15.43 -26.59 -7.18
C THR A 107 -16.21 -27.26 -8.32
N GLN A 108 -15.69 -27.26 -9.54
CA GLN A 108 -16.31 -27.96 -10.68
C GLN A 108 -16.06 -29.47 -10.61
N LEU A 109 -14.87 -29.91 -10.22
CA LEU A 109 -14.54 -31.33 -10.02
C LEU A 109 -15.36 -31.96 -8.90
N SER A 110 -15.59 -31.25 -7.78
CA SER A 110 -16.44 -31.73 -6.70
C SER A 110 -17.94 -31.79 -7.04
N LYS A 111 -18.36 -31.18 -8.15
CA LYS A 111 -19.73 -31.28 -8.67
C LYS A 111 -19.89 -32.37 -9.73
N ALA A 112 -18.78 -32.86 -10.29
CA ALA A 112 -18.75 -33.88 -11.32
C ALA A 112 -18.50 -35.30 -10.79
N ILE A 113 -18.04 -35.41 -9.53
CA ILE A 113 -17.97 -36.65 -8.72
C ILE A 113 -19.20 -36.67 -7.81
#